data_AF-A0A177L6I5-F1
#
_entry.id   AF-A0A177L6I5-F1
#
_cell.length_a   1.000
_cell.length_b   1.000
_cell.length_c   1.000
_cell.angle_alpha   90.00
_cell.angle_beta   90.00
_cell.angle_gamma   90.00
#
_symmetry.space_group_name_H-M   'P 1'
#
loop_
_entity.id
_entity.type
_entity.pdbx_description
1 polymer ?
#
loop_
_entity_poly.entity_id
_entity_poly.type
_entity_poly.pdbx_seq_one_letter_code
_entity_poly.pdbx_strand_id
1 'polypeptide(L)'
;MALLLILLDIDHFKQINDTYGHICGDIILKKVEDTIWQNVDEMDTVLRIGGEEFAFLCRNTLRENRKKKEDCGTNYLPQGTAAY
;
A
#
# COMPACT_ATOMS: atom_id res chain seq x y z
N MET A 1 -6.33 22.61 -9.40
CA MET A 1 -5.82 21.23 -9.20
C MET A 1 -5.93 20.91 -7.73
N ALA A 2 -6.60 19.81 -7.37
CA ALA A 2 -6.71 19.35 -5.99
C ALA A 2 -5.70 18.22 -5.74
N LEU A 3 -5.11 18.24 -4.55
CA LEU A 3 -4.17 17.25 -4.07
C LEU A 3 -4.78 16.60 -2.83
N LEU A 4 -4.70 15.28 -2.73
CA LEU A 4 -5.14 14.53 -1.56
C LEU A 4 -3.94 13.85 -0.93
N LEU A 5 -3.76 14.10 0.37
CA LEU A 5 -2.85 13.36 1.22
C LEU A 5 -3.66 12.33 2.00
N ILE A 6 -3.26 11.06 1.90
CA ILE A 6 -3.79 9.98 2.74
C ILE A 6 -2.66 9.52 3.64
N LEU A 7 -2.96 9.31 4.92
CA LEU A 7 -2.10 8.63 5.88
C LEU A 7 -2.82 7.37 6.33
N LEU A 8 -2.12 6.25 6.30
CA LEU A 8 -2.64 4.93 6.62
C LEU A 8 -1.73 4.30 7.67
N ASP A 9 -2.35 3.71 8.68
CA ASP A 9 -1.70 2.91 9.72
C ASP A 9 -2.37 1.52 9.70
N ILE A 10 -1.59 0.45 9.92
CA ILE A 10 -2.13 -0.90 10.04
C ILE A 10 -2.48 -1.15 11.50
N ASP A 11 -3.78 -1.11 11.80
CA ASP A 11 -4.28 -1.35 13.15
C ASP A 11 -3.77 -2.67 13.73
N HIS A 12 -3.30 -2.62 14.98
CA HIS A 12 -2.83 -3.77 15.76
C HIS A 12 -1.67 -4.55 15.13
N PHE A 13 -0.87 -3.94 14.25
CA PHE A 13 0.24 -4.63 13.58
C PHE A 13 1.29 -5.19 14.56
N LYS A 14 1.59 -4.47 15.65
CA LYS A 14 2.41 -5.02 16.73
C LYS A 14 1.85 -6.32 17.32
N GLN A 15 0.54 -6.42 17.55
CA GLN A 15 -0.09 -7.63 18.08
C GLN A 15 0.06 -8.81 17.11
N ILE A 16 -0.03 -8.54 15.81
CA ILE A 16 0.21 -9.55 14.77
C ILE A 16 1.66 -10.03 14.84
N ASN A 17 2.63 -9.12 14.91
CA ASN A 17 4.05 -9.46 15.05
C ASN A 17 4.33 -10.27 16.32
N ASP A 18 3.72 -9.89 17.45
CA ASP A 18 3.90 -10.57 18.72
C ASP A 18 3.27 -11.98 18.72
N THR A 19 2.20 -12.18 17.94
CA THR A 19 1.47 -13.46 17.86
C THR A 19 2.05 -14.42 16.81
N TYR A 20 2.44 -13.90 15.65
CA TYR A 20 2.82 -14.70 14.47
C TYR A 20 4.28 -14.52 14.04
N GLY A 21 5.02 -13.63 14.71
CA GLY A 21 6.41 -13.30 14.41
C GLY A 21 6.56 -12.26 13.29
N HIS A 22 7.69 -11.55 13.31
CA HIS A 22 7.99 -10.46 12.37
C HIS A 22 7.97 -10.88 10.89
N ILE A 23 8.33 -12.13 10.58
CA ILE A 23 8.27 -12.65 9.20
C ILE A 23 6.83 -12.59 8.66
N CYS A 24 5.83 -12.87 9.51
CA CYS A 24 4.42 -12.74 9.14
C CYS A 24 4.05 -11.28 8.89
N GLY A 25 4.51 -10.36 9.75
CA GLY A 25 4.35 -8.93 9.56
C GLY A 25 4.91 -8.43 8.23
N ASP A 26 6.13 -8.85 7.86
CA ASP A 26 6.76 -8.47 6.60
C ASP A 26 5.95 -8.92 5.37
N ILE A 27 5.37 -10.13 5.44
CA ILE A 27 4.48 -10.65 4.39
C ILE A 27 3.22 -9.78 4.26
N ILE A 28 2.64 -9.37 5.40
CA ILE A 28 1.45 -8.50 5.42
C ILE A 28 1.78 -7.13 4.85
N LEU A 29 2.88 -6.51 5.28
CA LEU A 29 3.32 -5.21 4.78
C LEU A 29 3.50 -5.22 3.27
N LYS A 30 4.15 -6.27 2.75
CA LYS A 30 4.32 -6.45 1.30
C LYS A 30 2.98 -6.60 0.59
N LYS A 31 2.03 -7.35 1.18
CA LYS A 31 0.71 -7.53 0.60
C LYS A 31 -0.09 -6.22 0.58
N VAL A 32 0.05 -5.39 1.61
CA VAL A 32 -0.55 -4.07 1.69
C VAL A 32 0.04 -3.17 0.60
N GLU A 33 1.37 -3.12 0.48
CA GLU A 33 2.06 -2.38 -0.58
C GLU A 33 1.61 -2.80 -1.99
N ASP A 34 1.55 -4.11 -2.26
CA ASP A 34 1.06 -4.63 -3.55
C ASP A 34 -0.39 -4.17 -3.82
N THR A 35 -1.25 -4.25 -2.80
CA THR A 35 -2.64 -3.83 -2.90
C THR A 35 -2.75 -2.33 -3.18
N ILE A 36 -1.89 -1.53 -2.55
CA ILE A 36 -1.80 -0.10 -2.78
C ILE A 36 -1.42 0.19 -4.23
N TRP A 37 -0.32 -0.39 -4.72
CA TRP A 37 0.18 -0.13 -6.08
C TRP A 37 -0.81 -0.51 -7.18
N GLN A 38 -1.64 -1.53 -6.94
CA GLN A 38 -2.73 -1.90 -7.86
C GLN A 38 -3.85 -0.86 -7.93
N ASN A 39 -4.00 -0.03 -6.90
CA ASN A 39 -5.10 0.90 -6.67
C ASN A 39 -4.69 2.39 -6.72
N VAL A 40 -3.45 2.72 -7.07
CA VAL A 40 -3.01 4.11 -7.34
C VAL A 40 -2.70 4.30 -8.82
N ASP A 41 -2.77 5.54 -9.30
CA ASP A 41 -2.34 5.86 -10.67
C ASP A 41 -0.81 6.05 -10.72
N GLU A 42 -0.19 5.88 -11.89
CA GLU A 42 1.27 6.04 -12.07
C GLU A 42 1.81 7.41 -11.67
N MET A 43 0.94 8.44 -11.65
CA MET A 43 1.31 9.80 -11.24
C MET A 43 1.18 10.05 -9.74
N ASP A 44 0.53 9.14 -9.01
CA ASP A 44 0.41 9.22 -7.56
C ASP A 44 1.73 8.81 -6.91
N THR A 45 1.97 9.29 -5.69
CA THR A 45 3.17 8.95 -4.93
C THR A 45 2.77 8.14 -3.71
N VAL A 46 3.40 6.99 -3.51
CA VAL A 46 3.23 6.12 -2.35
C VAL A 46 4.55 6.07 -1.60
N LEU A 47 4.49 6.24 -0.28
CA LEU A 47 5.64 6.23 0.61
C LEU A 47 5.32 5.36 1.83
N ARG A 48 6.24 4.51 2.24
CA ARG A 48 6.21 3.91 3.58
C ARG A 48 7.01 4.81 4.51
N ILE A 49 6.33 5.47 5.44
CA ILE A 49 6.92 6.51 6.30
C ILE A 49 7.37 5.97 7.66
N GLY A 50 6.92 4.77 8.03
CA GLY A 50 7.25 4.12 9.29
C GLY A 50 7.19 2.59 9.19
N GLY A 51 7.21 1.93 10.35
CA GLY A 51 7.15 0.47 10.44
C GLY A 51 5.88 -0.10 9.80
N GLU A 52 4.71 0.40 10.19
CA GLU A 52 3.40 -0.01 9.67
C GLU A 52 2.62 1.13 9.01
N GLU A 53 3.27 2.28 8.82
CA GLU A 53 2.64 3.52 8.36
C GLU A 53 2.97 3.82 6.89
N PHE A 54 1.94 4.21 6.14
CA PHE A 54 2.01 4.58 4.72
C PHE A 54 1.42 5.96 4.48
N ALA A 55 1.99 6.69 3.52
CA ALA A 55 1.52 7.99 3.06
C ALA A 55 1.32 7.99 1.54
N PHE A 56 0.31 8.70 1.08
CA PHE A 56 -0.09 8.75 -0.32
C PHE A 56 -0.33 10.18 -0.75
N LEU A 57 0.22 10.54 -1.90
CA LEU A 57 -0.05 11.81 -2.55
C LEU A 57 -0.78 11.55 -3.87
N CYS A 58 -2.10 11.70 -3.84
CA CYS A 58 -2.94 11.48 -5.01
C CYS A 58 -3.14 12.79 -5.77
N ARG A 59 -2.81 12.78 -7.06
CA ARG A 59 -3.03 13.92 -7.95
C ARG A 59 -4.35 13.72 -8.68
N ASN A 60 -5.20 14.76 -8.68
CA ASN A 60 -6.44 14.81 -9.45
C ASN A 60 -7.56 13.88 -8.93
N THR A 61 -8.09 14.20 -7.74
CA THR A 61 -9.14 13.43 -7.06
C THR A 61 -10.53 13.49 -7.69
N LEU A 62 -10.73 14.19 -8.81
CA LEU A 62 -12.01 14.26 -9.54
C LEU A 62 -12.27 13.03 -10.43
N ARG A 63 -11.96 11.82 -9.95
CA ARG A 63 -12.32 10.57 -10.64
C ARG A 63 -13.53 9.94 -9.97
N GLU A 64 -14.73 10.45 -10.30
CA GLU A 64 -16.01 9.88 -9.87
C GLU A 64 -16.28 8.46 -10.41
N ASN A 65 -15.45 7.93 -11.32
CA ASN A 65 -15.75 6.70 -12.06
C ASN A 65 -14.54 5.76 -12.18
N ARG A 66 -13.93 5.34 -11.06
CA ARG A 66 -13.09 4.13 -11.12
C ARG A 66 -13.99 2.90 -11.16
N LYS A 67 -14.26 2.38 -12.36
CA LYS A 67 -14.70 0.98 -12.50
C LYS A 67 -13.68 0.14 -11.74
N LYS A 68 -14.15 -0.69 -10.81
CA LYS A 68 -13.31 -1.67 -10.11
C LYS A 68 -12.45 -2.36 -11.18
N LYS A 69 -11.12 -2.35 -11.00
CA LYS A 69 -10.27 -3.32 -11.68
C LYS A 69 -10.65 -4.68 -11.08
N GLU A 70 -11.74 -5.25 -11.57
CA GLU A 70 -12.02 -6.67 -11.41
C GLU A 70 -10.91 -7.39 -12.18
N ASP A 71 -9.90 -7.92 -11.49
CA ASP A 71 -9.95 -9.33 -11.13
C ASP A 71 -8.79 -9.77 -10.22
N CYS A 72 -9.12 -10.82 -9.47
CA CYS A 72 -8.31 -11.62 -8.57
C CYS A 72 -7.15 -12.31 -9.32
N GLY A 73 -6.00 -12.44 -8.66
CA GLY A 73 -4.92 -13.29 -9.17
C GLY A 73 -3.68 -13.23 -8.31
N THR A 74 -3.55 -14.17 -7.39
CA THR A 74 -2.28 -14.52 -6.78
C THR A 74 -1.28 -14.82 -7.90
N ASN A 75 -0.30 -13.97 -8.14
CA ASN A 75 0.96 -14.38 -8.75
C ASN A 75 2.07 -13.42 -8.35
N TYR A 76 2.96 -13.97 -7.53
CA TYR A 76 4.21 -13.38 -7.08
C TYR A 76 5.08 -13.06 -8.30
N LEU A 77 5.42 -11.78 -8.50
CA LEU A 77 6.66 -11.34 -9.15
C LEU A 77 7.06 -9.98 -8.56
N PRO A 78 8.12 -9.92 -7.73
CA PRO A 78 8.65 -8.64 -7.27
C PRO A 78 9.49 -8.05 -8.39
N GLN A 79 9.10 -6.88 -8.90
CA GLN A 79 10.04 -5.97 -9.56
C GLN A 79 10.37 -4.86 -8.56
N GLY A 80 11.67 -4.58 -8.40
CA GLY A 80 12.25 -3.75 -7.35
C GLY A 80 11.63 -2.36 -7.20
N THR A 81 11.95 -1.63 -6.14
CA THR A 81 13.27 -0.98 -6.04
C THR A 81 13.59 -0.51 -4.61
N ALA A 82 14.89 -0.61 -4.29
CA ALA A 82 15.68 0.11 -3.29
C ALA A 82 15.48 -0.18 -1.79
N ALA A 83 16.44 -0.97 -1.30
CA ALA A 83 17.11 -0.82 -0.02
C ALA A 83 17.01 0.57 0.62
N TYR A 84 16.58 0.59 1.88
CA TYR A 84 17.18 1.35 2.97
C TYR A 84 17.15 0.48 4.23
#